data_AF-A0A0D2K7V0-F1
#
_entry.id   AF-A0A0D2K7V0-F1
#
_cell.length_a   1.000
_cell.length_b   1.000
_cell.length_c   1.000
_cell.angle_alpha   90.00
_cell.angle_beta   90.00
_cell.angle_gamma   90.00
#
_symmetry.space_group_name_H-M   'P 1'
#
loop_
_entity.id
_entity.type
_entity.pdbx_description
1 polymer ?
#
loop_
_entity_poly.entity_id
_entity_poly.type
_entity_poly.pdbx_seq_one_letter_code
_entity_poly.pdbx_strand_id
1 'polypeptide(L)'
;VGYFHGFIDGVDYVFVDHPCYHAHAKDIYGGERADIQFRPGEAAAPQRPEAGSCALLCKAALEAVWHVPCGGVPYSDSNTCFIANDWHTALLPVYLQGRAPFVESERLELNDHYREQMRLYDPIGGEHMNVMKAGLVNSHRIVAVSDGYAWECQTQEGGWGLDQVVRENNWKLRGIVNGIDYKEWSPTNDPHLTTDGYTQYDLNTLVEGKRQCKRSPSIPWDA
;
A
#
# COMPACT_ATOMS: atom_id res chain seq x y z
N VAL A 1 -18.51 -12.22 1.13
CA VAL A 1 -17.43 -11.54 1.86
C VAL A 1 -17.79 -11.57 3.35
N GLY A 2 -16.90 -12.10 4.19
CA GLY A 2 -16.99 -11.97 5.64
C GLY A 2 -16.06 -10.86 6.13
N TYR A 3 -16.39 -10.25 7.27
CA TYR A 3 -15.52 -9.28 7.93
C TYR A 3 -15.20 -9.79 9.33
N PHE A 4 -13.92 -9.81 9.69
CA PHE A 4 -13.47 -10.02 11.06
C PHE A 4 -12.89 -8.73 11.60
N HIS A 5 -13.03 -8.51 12.89
CA HIS A 5 -12.67 -7.26 13.53
C HIS A 5 -11.89 -7.52 14.82
N GLY A 6 -10.82 -6.76 15.02
CA GLY A 6 -10.05 -6.73 16.27
C GLY A 6 -9.70 -5.28 16.63
N PHE A 7 -9.51 -5.02 17.92
CA PHE A 7 -9.13 -3.70 18.42
C PHE A 7 -7.80 -3.80 19.16
N ILE A 8 -6.78 -3.10 18.67
CA ILE A 8 -5.41 -3.16 19.19
C ILE A 8 -4.87 -1.72 19.28
N ASP A 9 -4.37 -1.33 20.44
CA ASP A 9 -3.72 -0.03 20.69
C ASP A 9 -4.50 1.20 20.19
N GLY A 10 -5.83 1.17 20.33
CA GLY A 10 -6.68 2.29 19.91
C GLY A 10 -7.10 2.25 18.44
N VAL A 11 -6.77 1.19 17.72
CA VAL A 11 -7.02 1.03 16.28
C VAL A 11 -7.89 -0.19 16.02
N ASP A 12 -8.93 0.01 15.21
CA ASP A 12 -9.77 -1.06 14.68
C ASP A 12 -9.10 -1.71 13.45
N TYR A 13 -8.78 -2.99 13.56
CA TYR A 13 -8.29 -3.83 12.49
C TYR A 13 -9.45 -4.61 11.89
N VAL A 14 -9.70 -4.40 10.60
CA VAL A 14 -10.73 -5.12 9.85
C VAL A 14 -10.06 -6.05 8.85
N PHE A 15 -10.39 -7.34 8.94
CA PHE A 15 -9.91 -8.37 8.02
C PHE A 15 -11.04 -8.78 7.08
N VAL A 16 -10.73 -8.80 5.79
CA VAL A 16 -11.67 -9.18 4.73
C VAL A 16 -11.48 -10.66 4.42
N ASP A 17 -12.54 -11.43 4.60
CA ASP A 17 -12.58 -12.85 4.31
C ASP A 17 -13.34 -13.12 3.02
N HIS A 18 -12.64 -13.65 2.02
CA HIS A 18 -13.25 -14.01 0.74
C HIS A 18 -12.60 -15.27 0.17
N PRO A 19 -13.37 -16.19 -0.43
CA PRO A 19 -12.82 -17.40 -1.04
C PRO A 19 -11.71 -17.15 -2.06
N CYS A 20 -11.72 -16.00 -2.76
CA CYS A 20 -10.64 -15.64 -3.68
C CYS A 20 -9.26 -15.47 -3.00
N TYR A 21 -9.23 -15.21 -1.69
CA TYR A 21 -8.00 -15.09 -0.91
C TYR A 21 -7.55 -16.45 -0.32
N HIS A 22 -8.45 -17.44 -0.25
CA HIS A 22 -8.17 -18.74 0.38
C HIS A 22 -7.34 -19.67 -0.50
N ALA A 23 -7.64 -19.71 -1.80
CA ALA A 23 -6.95 -20.57 -2.76
C ALA A 23 -5.44 -20.29 -2.87
N HIS A 24 -4.97 -19.13 -2.37
CA HIS A 24 -3.61 -18.64 -2.56
C HIS A 24 -2.94 -18.14 -1.26
N ALA A 25 -3.41 -18.57 -0.08
CA ALA A 25 -2.85 -18.14 1.22
C ALA A 25 -1.33 -18.38 1.37
N LYS A 26 -0.74 -19.25 0.54
CA LYS A 26 0.71 -19.54 0.53
C LYS A 26 1.51 -18.70 -0.48
N ASP A 27 0.85 -18.03 -1.42
CA ASP A 27 1.50 -17.25 -2.48
C ASP A 27 0.56 -16.18 -3.07
N ILE A 28 0.29 -15.16 -2.27
CA ILE A 28 -0.61 -14.05 -2.64
C ILE A 28 -0.03 -13.12 -3.73
N TYR A 29 1.28 -13.23 -4.01
CA TYR A 29 1.98 -12.44 -5.02
C TYR A 29 2.46 -13.26 -6.24
N GLY A 30 2.38 -14.59 -6.20
CA GLY A 30 2.77 -15.44 -7.32
C GLY A 30 1.74 -15.50 -8.45
N GLY A 31 2.20 -15.81 -9.66
CA GLY A 31 1.41 -15.77 -10.90
C GLY A 31 1.75 -14.58 -11.79
N GLU A 32 1.07 -14.43 -12.92
CA GLU A 32 1.30 -13.30 -13.82
C GLU A 32 0.67 -12.01 -13.28
N ARG A 33 1.10 -10.84 -13.79
CA ARG A 33 0.56 -9.53 -13.37
C ARG A 33 -0.96 -9.45 -13.46
N ALA A 34 -1.54 -10.09 -14.48
CA ALA A 34 -2.99 -10.19 -14.64
C ALA A 34 -3.64 -11.01 -13.52
N ASP A 35 -2.97 -12.03 -12.99
CA ASP A 35 -3.47 -12.82 -11.86
C ASP A 35 -3.44 -12.00 -10.57
N ILE A 36 -2.40 -11.20 -10.32
CA ILE A 36 -2.34 -10.35 -9.11
C ILE A 36 -3.42 -9.25 -9.16
N GLN A 37 -3.72 -8.72 -10.35
CA GLN A 37 -4.70 -7.62 -10.53
C GLN A 37 -6.15 -8.11 -10.74
N PHE A 38 -6.36 -9.26 -11.39
CA PHE A 38 -7.65 -9.72 -11.95
C PHE A 38 -8.00 -11.19 -11.67
N ARG A 39 -7.37 -11.81 -10.66
CA ARG A 39 -7.52 -13.23 -10.31
C ARG A 39 -9.01 -13.69 -10.30
N PRO A 40 -9.41 -14.65 -11.14
CA PRO A 40 -10.73 -15.27 -11.02
C PRO A 40 -10.75 -16.19 -9.79
N GLY A 41 -11.80 -16.10 -8.97
CA GLY A 41 -12.03 -17.09 -7.92
C GLY A 41 -12.28 -18.48 -8.52
N GLU A 42 -11.81 -19.54 -7.87
CA GLU A 42 -11.98 -20.94 -8.30
C GLU A 42 -13.46 -21.37 -8.52
N ALA A 43 -14.42 -20.55 -8.09
CA ALA A 43 -15.86 -20.81 -8.22
C ALA A 43 -16.56 -20.07 -9.40
N ALA A 44 -15.82 -19.44 -10.32
CA ALA A 44 -16.44 -18.63 -11.37
C ALA A 44 -17.03 -19.49 -12.51
N ALA A 45 -18.35 -19.54 -12.59
CA ALA A 45 -19.08 -19.95 -13.78
C ALA A 45 -18.57 -19.18 -15.02
N PRO A 46 -18.47 -19.81 -16.20
CA PRO A 46 -17.81 -19.26 -17.40
C PRO A 46 -18.39 -17.95 -17.97
N GLN A 47 -19.39 -17.33 -17.32
CA GLN A 47 -20.04 -16.09 -17.76
C GLN A 47 -19.94 -14.91 -16.76
N ARG A 48 -19.24 -15.03 -15.62
CA ARG A 48 -19.01 -13.89 -14.70
C ARG A 48 -17.61 -13.91 -14.09
N PRO A 49 -16.66 -13.13 -14.62
CA PRO A 49 -15.39 -12.91 -13.93
C PRO A 49 -15.58 -11.96 -12.74
N GLU A 50 -15.29 -12.43 -11.53
CA GLU A 50 -15.24 -11.60 -10.32
C GLU A 50 -14.12 -10.54 -10.46
N ALA A 51 -14.28 -9.39 -9.77
CA ALA A 51 -13.24 -8.36 -9.69
C ALA A 51 -12.00 -8.94 -8.96
N GLY A 52 -10.80 -8.75 -9.51
CA GLY A 52 -9.58 -9.36 -8.97
C GLY A 52 -9.20 -8.92 -7.56
N SER A 53 -8.23 -9.60 -6.95
CA SER A 53 -7.82 -9.43 -5.54
C SER A 53 -7.64 -7.97 -5.09
N CYS A 54 -7.03 -7.13 -5.92
CA CYS A 54 -6.83 -5.69 -5.62
C CYS A 54 -8.13 -4.89 -5.70
N ALA A 55 -8.95 -5.16 -6.72
CA ALA A 55 -10.24 -4.49 -6.92
C ALA A 55 -11.23 -4.87 -5.81
N LEU A 56 -11.29 -6.16 -5.46
CA LEU A 56 -12.08 -6.65 -4.34
C LEU A 56 -11.61 -6.03 -3.02
N LEU A 57 -10.29 -5.96 -2.78
CA LEU A 57 -9.73 -5.34 -1.58
C LEU A 57 -10.18 -3.88 -1.46
N CYS A 58 -10.09 -3.12 -2.56
CA CYS A 58 -10.50 -1.71 -2.59
C CYS A 58 -12.00 -1.55 -2.34
N LYS A 59 -12.85 -2.37 -2.96
CA LYS A 59 -14.30 -2.34 -2.75
C LYS A 59 -14.68 -2.75 -1.32
N ALA A 60 -14.06 -3.81 -0.80
CA ALA A 60 -14.29 -4.28 0.55
C ALA A 60 -13.89 -3.23 1.59
N ALA A 61 -12.81 -2.47 1.35
CA ALA A 61 -12.42 -1.34 2.20
C ALA A 61 -13.48 -0.22 2.21
N LEU A 62 -14.09 0.08 1.06
CA LEU A 62 -15.19 1.05 0.96
C LEU A 62 -16.47 0.58 1.63
N GLU A 63 -16.77 -0.72 1.58
CA GLU A 63 -17.94 -1.30 2.24
C GLU A 63 -17.74 -1.46 3.76
N ALA A 64 -16.51 -1.75 4.20
CA ALA A 64 -16.19 -2.00 5.61
C ALA A 64 -16.64 -0.85 6.52
N VAL A 65 -16.53 0.40 6.07
CA VAL A 65 -16.92 1.58 6.84
C VAL A 65 -18.41 1.64 7.17
N TRP A 66 -19.26 0.93 6.42
CA TRP A 66 -20.71 0.89 6.63
C TRP A 66 -21.17 -0.35 7.39
N HIS A 67 -20.40 -1.44 7.31
CA HIS A 67 -20.78 -2.75 7.84
C HIS A 67 -20.07 -3.11 9.14
N VAL A 68 -18.89 -2.56 9.41
CA VAL A 68 -18.11 -2.88 10.60
C VAL A 68 -18.25 -1.74 11.61
N PRO A 69 -18.95 -1.94 12.74
CA PRO A 69 -19.13 -0.93 13.77
C PRO A 69 -17.85 -0.83 14.62
N CYS A 70 -16.81 -0.24 14.05
CA CYS A 70 -15.57 0.11 14.76
C CYS A 70 -15.89 1.11 15.89
N GLY A 71 -15.81 0.68 17.14
CA GLY A 71 -16.20 1.49 18.30
C GLY A 71 -17.72 1.73 18.45
N GLY A 72 -18.57 0.91 17.82
CA GLY A 72 -20.03 0.94 18.00
C GLY A 72 -20.80 1.88 17.07
N VAL A 73 -20.11 2.60 16.17
CA VAL A 73 -20.72 3.43 15.11
C VAL A 73 -19.99 3.22 13.78
N PRO A 74 -20.71 3.04 12.66
CA PRO A 74 -20.08 3.00 11.34
C PRO A 74 -19.39 4.33 11.00
N TYR A 75 -18.23 4.27 10.34
CA TYR A 75 -17.49 5.43 9.83
C TYR A 75 -18.12 5.96 8.54
N SER A 76 -19.39 6.37 8.58
CA SER A 76 -20.17 6.70 7.38
C SER A 76 -20.48 8.20 7.23
N ASP A 77 -19.69 9.10 7.84
CA ASP A 77 -19.93 10.54 7.77
C ASP A 77 -18.93 11.29 6.86
N SER A 78 -19.10 12.61 6.75
CA SER A 78 -18.26 13.46 5.90
C SER A 78 -16.81 13.63 6.38
N ASN A 79 -16.42 13.03 7.50
CA ASN A 79 -15.08 13.15 8.07
C ASN A 79 -14.21 11.90 7.86
N THR A 80 -14.70 10.92 7.09
CA THR A 80 -13.94 9.70 6.79
C THR A 80 -12.84 9.97 5.77
N CYS A 81 -11.59 9.64 6.15
CA CYS A 81 -10.44 9.69 5.27
C CYS A 81 -9.95 8.27 4.97
N PHE A 82 -9.79 7.94 3.69
CA PHE A 82 -9.16 6.70 3.27
C PHE A 82 -7.67 6.94 2.98
N ILE A 83 -6.82 6.13 3.62
CA ILE A 83 -5.39 6.09 3.35
C ILE A 83 -5.10 4.79 2.60
N ALA A 84 -4.82 4.92 1.31
CA ALA A 84 -4.48 3.82 0.43
C ALA A 84 -2.96 3.71 0.34
N ASN A 85 -2.38 2.66 0.92
CA ASN A 85 -0.95 2.39 0.88
C ASN A 85 -0.64 1.36 -0.21
N ASP A 86 0.44 1.61 -0.94
CA ASP A 86 0.96 0.72 -1.99
C ASP A 86 0.05 0.54 -3.22
N TRP A 87 0.60 0.01 -4.31
CA TRP A 87 -0.08 -0.05 -5.61
C TRP A 87 -1.33 -0.93 -5.63
N HIS A 88 -1.42 -1.93 -4.73
CA HIS A 88 -2.57 -2.82 -4.58
C HIS A 88 -3.87 -2.05 -4.23
N THR A 89 -3.74 -0.90 -3.56
CA THR A 89 -4.88 -0.08 -3.12
C THR A 89 -5.12 1.13 -4.03
N ALA A 90 -4.37 1.28 -5.13
CA ALA A 90 -4.44 2.44 -6.02
C ALA A 90 -5.81 2.60 -6.72
N LEU A 91 -6.64 1.54 -6.74
CA LEU A 91 -8.01 1.60 -7.27
C LEU A 91 -9.01 2.23 -6.30
N LEU A 92 -8.71 2.30 -5.00
CA LEU A 92 -9.59 2.87 -3.99
C LEU A 92 -10.00 4.32 -4.31
N PRO A 93 -9.07 5.27 -4.57
CA PRO A 93 -9.46 6.63 -4.95
C PRO A 93 -10.23 6.69 -6.27
N VAL A 94 -10.00 5.75 -7.19
CA VAL A 94 -10.76 5.66 -8.45
C VAL A 94 -12.21 5.28 -8.16
N TYR A 95 -12.44 4.29 -7.31
CA TYR A 95 -13.79 3.90 -6.88
C TYR A 95 -14.50 4.97 -6.05
N LEU A 96 -13.77 5.76 -5.24
CA LEU A 96 -14.35 6.90 -4.52
C LEU A 96 -14.83 8.01 -5.45
N GLN A 97 -14.08 8.30 -6.53
CA GLN A 97 -14.50 9.30 -7.51
C GLN A 97 -15.61 8.75 -8.42
N GLY A 98 -15.52 7.47 -8.79
CA GLY A 98 -16.46 6.79 -9.66
C GLY A 98 -17.68 6.24 -8.92
N ARG A 99 -18.67 7.10 -8.64
CA ARG A 99 -20.04 6.63 -8.36
C ARG A 99 -20.65 6.05 -9.64
N ALA A 100 -20.34 4.80 -9.97
CA ALA A 100 -21.01 4.06 -11.05
C ALA A 100 -22.20 3.24 -10.47
N PRO A 101 -23.36 3.18 -11.13
CA PRO A 101 -24.44 2.26 -10.77
C PRO A 101 -23.96 0.81 -10.83
N PHE A 102 -24.54 -0.06 -9.98
CA PHE A 102 -24.22 -1.49 -9.82
C PHE A 102 -24.32 -2.35 -11.10
N VAL A 103 -24.82 -1.77 -12.19
CA VAL A 103 -25.05 -2.45 -13.46
C VAL A 103 -24.27 -1.73 -14.55
N GLU A 104 -22.94 -1.74 -14.46
CA GLU A 104 -22.06 -1.53 -15.63
C GLU A 104 -20.59 -1.87 -15.32
N SER A 105 -20.16 -3.07 -15.70
CA SER A 105 -19.07 -3.30 -16.67
C SER A 105 -18.29 -4.58 -16.38
N GLU A 106 -18.03 -5.32 -17.45
CA GLU A 106 -17.27 -6.56 -17.42
C GLU A 106 -15.84 -6.28 -16.91
N ARG A 107 -15.52 -6.88 -15.75
CA ARG A 107 -14.23 -7.04 -15.04
C ARG A 107 -13.78 -5.98 -14.02
N LEU A 108 -14.12 -4.69 -14.13
CA LEU A 108 -13.66 -3.66 -13.17
C LEU A 108 -14.73 -2.73 -12.58
N GLU A 109 -15.94 -2.72 -13.14
CA GLU A 109 -17.03 -1.80 -12.71
C GLU A 109 -16.63 -0.31 -12.79
N LEU A 110 -15.86 0.06 -13.81
CA LEU A 110 -15.43 1.44 -14.07
C LEU A 110 -15.92 1.91 -15.44
N ASN A 111 -16.39 3.15 -15.50
CA ASN A 111 -16.75 3.81 -16.76
C ASN A 111 -15.51 4.06 -17.65
N ASP A 112 -15.73 4.38 -18.93
CA ASP A 112 -14.65 4.58 -19.91
C ASP A 112 -13.70 5.74 -19.53
N HIS A 113 -14.20 6.76 -18.82
CA HIS A 113 -13.38 7.88 -18.35
C HIS A 113 -12.27 7.40 -17.41
N TYR A 114 -12.58 6.56 -16.41
CA TYR A 114 -11.58 6.04 -15.47
C TYR A 114 -10.67 4.97 -16.11
N ARG A 115 -11.19 4.21 -17.08
CA ARG A 115 -10.37 3.25 -17.85
C ARG A 115 -9.28 3.96 -18.65
N GLU A 116 -9.60 5.09 -19.28
CA GLU A 116 -8.63 5.87 -20.05
C GLU A 116 -7.55 6.49 -19.15
N GLN A 117 -7.88 6.86 -17.92
CA GLN A 117 -6.89 7.33 -16.96
C GLN A 117 -5.85 6.26 -16.59
N MET A 118 -6.19 4.97 -16.70
CA MET A 118 -5.25 3.86 -16.50
C MET A 118 -4.33 3.61 -17.70
N ARG A 119 -4.62 4.15 -18.89
CA ARG A 119 -3.80 3.93 -20.09
C ARG A 119 -2.44 4.56 -19.91
N LEU A 120 -1.38 3.78 -19.99
CA LEU A 120 0.01 4.26 -20.00
C LEU A 120 0.71 3.66 -21.21
N TYR A 121 1.36 4.52 -22.00
CA TYR A 121 2.19 4.06 -23.10
C TYR A 121 3.62 3.84 -22.61
N ASP A 122 4.10 2.60 -22.73
CA ASP A 122 5.50 2.23 -22.54
C ASP A 122 6.20 2.19 -23.92
N PRO A 123 7.33 2.89 -24.11
CA PRO A 123 8.07 2.87 -25.37
C PRO A 123 8.51 1.48 -25.85
N ILE A 124 8.65 0.51 -24.95
CA ILE A 124 9.09 -0.87 -25.24
C ILE A 124 7.89 -1.80 -25.37
N GLY A 125 6.91 -1.68 -24.47
CA GLY A 125 5.78 -2.62 -24.37
C GLY A 125 4.48 -2.15 -25.04
N GLY A 126 4.41 -0.89 -25.46
CA GLY A 126 3.22 -0.29 -26.07
C GLY A 126 2.19 0.14 -25.03
N GLU A 127 0.90 0.03 -25.39
CA GLU A 127 -0.17 0.43 -24.47
C GLU A 127 -0.37 -0.59 -23.35
N HIS A 128 -0.28 -0.12 -22.11
CA HIS A 128 -0.54 -0.89 -20.91
C HIS A 128 -1.55 -0.22 -20.00
N MET A 129 -2.14 -1.03 -19.14
CA MET A 129 -2.97 -0.55 -18.04
C MET A 129 -2.11 -0.38 -16.78
N ASN A 130 -2.19 0.80 -16.15
CA ASN A 130 -1.48 1.15 -14.94
C ASN A 130 -2.44 1.69 -13.87
N VAL A 131 -2.73 0.87 -12.87
CA VAL A 131 -3.62 1.23 -11.75
C VAL A 131 -3.02 2.31 -10.86
N MET A 132 -1.69 2.34 -10.71
CA MET A 132 -1.00 3.36 -9.92
C MET A 132 -1.12 4.74 -10.56
N LYS A 133 -1.05 4.83 -11.90
CA LYS A 133 -1.33 6.07 -12.64
C LYS A 133 -2.72 6.61 -12.28
N ALA A 134 -3.75 5.77 -12.36
CA ALA A 134 -5.11 6.19 -12.02
C ALA A 134 -5.22 6.58 -10.54
N GLY A 135 -4.58 5.86 -9.62
CA GLY A 135 -4.51 6.24 -8.22
C GLY A 135 -3.90 7.64 -8.02
N LEU A 136 -2.76 7.91 -8.65
CA LEU A 136 -2.10 9.23 -8.59
C LEU A 136 -3.00 10.34 -9.13
N VAL A 137 -3.73 10.10 -10.21
CA VAL A 137 -4.66 11.09 -10.80
C VAL A 137 -5.87 11.34 -9.90
N ASN A 138 -6.43 10.31 -9.27
CA ASN A 138 -7.69 10.41 -8.51
C ASN A 138 -7.54 10.69 -7.01
N SER A 139 -6.37 10.51 -6.41
CA SER A 139 -6.18 10.83 -5.00
C SER A 139 -6.30 12.34 -4.74
N HIS A 140 -6.88 12.73 -3.60
CA HIS A 140 -6.91 14.14 -3.16
C HIS A 140 -5.52 14.64 -2.69
N ARG A 141 -4.73 13.71 -2.13
CA ARG A 141 -3.37 13.91 -1.64
C ARG A 141 -2.53 12.68 -1.98
N ILE A 142 -1.26 12.89 -2.26
CA ILE A 142 -0.26 11.84 -2.46
C ILE A 142 0.83 12.08 -1.40
N VAL A 143 1.23 11.01 -0.71
CA VAL A 143 2.25 11.08 0.32
C VAL A 143 3.42 10.18 -0.08
N ALA A 144 4.63 10.72 0.01
CA ALA A 144 5.89 10.01 -0.11
C ALA A 144 6.56 9.92 1.26
N VAL A 145 7.44 8.95 1.46
CA VAL A 145 8.13 8.70 2.74
C VAL A 145 9.19 9.75 3.11
N SER A 146 9.46 10.71 2.22
CA SER A 146 10.29 11.89 2.48
C SER A 146 10.12 12.90 1.34
N ASP A 147 10.54 14.15 1.57
CA ASP A 147 10.57 15.16 0.50
C ASP A 147 11.59 14.80 -0.61
N GLY A 148 12.69 14.15 -0.23
CA GLY A 148 13.67 13.63 -1.19
C GLY A 148 13.05 12.58 -2.10
N TYR A 149 12.33 11.61 -1.53
CA TYR A 149 11.65 10.58 -2.30
C TYR A 149 10.53 11.16 -3.18
N ALA A 150 9.79 12.15 -2.67
CA ALA A 150 8.79 12.88 -3.46
C ALA A 150 9.41 13.55 -4.70
N TRP A 151 10.62 14.09 -4.56
CA TRP A 151 11.36 14.68 -5.67
C TRP A 151 11.89 13.60 -6.62
N GLU A 152 12.44 12.50 -6.11
CA GLU A 152 12.93 11.37 -6.91
C GLU A 152 11.83 10.76 -7.79
N CYS A 153 10.61 10.59 -7.28
CA CYS A 153 9.48 10.10 -8.07
C CYS A 153 9.11 11.03 -9.25
N GLN A 154 9.59 12.27 -9.26
CA GLN A 154 9.40 13.23 -10.35
C GLN A 154 10.54 13.21 -11.36
N THR A 155 11.62 12.44 -11.15
CA THR A 155 12.69 12.25 -12.13
C THR A 155 12.42 11.05 -13.01
N GLN A 156 13.01 11.02 -14.20
CA GLN A 156 12.80 9.91 -15.14
C GLN A 156 13.28 8.57 -14.55
N GLU A 157 14.38 8.59 -13.80
CA GLU A 157 15.00 7.43 -13.16
C GLU A 157 14.19 6.94 -11.95
N GLY A 158 13.65 7.86 -11.13
CA GLY A 158 12.93 7.52 -9.92
C GLY A 158 11.43 7.31 -10.12
N GLY A 159 10.84 7.87 -11.18
CA GLY A 159 9.41 7.75 -11.46
C GLY A 159 9.03 6.54 -12.31
N TRP A 160 9.99 5.81 -12.90
CA TRP A 160 9.76 4.57 -13.66
C TRP A 160 8.62 4.68 -14.70
N GLY A 161 8.60 5.78 -15.46
CA GLY A 161 7.59 6.07 -16.48
C GLY A 161 6.30 6.73 -15.95
N LEU A 162 6.19 6.98 -14.65
CA LEU A 162 5.14 7.78 -14.03
C LEU A 162 5.60 9.19 -13.67
N ASP A 163 6.86 9.54 -13.90
CA ASP A 163 7.47 10.82 -13.53
C ASP A 163 6.68 12.02 -14.04
N GLN A 164 6.19 11.96 -15.29
CA GLN A 164 5.32 13.00 -15.85
C GLN A 164 3.99 13.10 -15.10
N VAL A 165 3.34 11.97 -14.83
CA VAL A 165 2.06 11.93 -14.10
C VAL A 165 2.24 12.49 -12.69
N VAL A 166 3.35 12.17 -12.02
CA VAL A 166 3.69 12.69 -10.70
C VAL A 166 3.92 14.20 -10.76
N ARG A 167 4.65 14.72 -11.76
CA ARG A 167 4.85 16.17 -11.96
C ARG A 167 3.54 16.92 -12.19
N GLU A 168 2.66 16.38 -13.04
CA GLU A 168 1.32 16.94 -13.30
C GLU A 168 0.45 16.99 -12.03
N ASN A 169 0.70 16.08 -11.08
CA ASN A 169 -0.02 15.97 -9.81
C ASN A 169 0.79 16.49 -8.60
N ASN A 170 1.93 17.16 -8.81
CA ASN A 170 2.82 17.60 -7.72
C ASN A 170 2.14 18.57 -6.74
N TRP A 171 1.14 19.32 -7.20
CA TRP A 171 0.37 20.24 -6.35
C TRP A 171 -0.27 19.55 -5.13
N LYS A 172 -0.53 18.24 -5.21
CA LYS A 172 -1.08 17.40 -4.13
C LYS A 172 -0.09 16.38 -3.55
N LEU A 173 1.17 16.38 -3.98
CA LEU A 173 2.23 15.49 -3.49
C LEU A 173 3.00 16.12 -2.32
N ARG A 174 3.19 15.39 -1.22
CA ARG A 174 4.02 15.83 -0.09
C ARG A 174 4.89 14.69 0.45
N GLY A 175 6.12 15.01 0.86
CA GLY A 175 6.93 14.11 1.65
C GLY A 175 6.57 14.18 3.13
N ILE A 176 6.39 13.03 3.76
CA ILE A 176 6.23 12.91 5.21
C ILE A 176 7.24 11.88 5.69
N VAL A 177 8.19 12.33 6.49
CA VAL A 177 9.28 11.49 7.00
C VAL A 177 8.73 10.50 8.03
N ASN A 178 9.08 9.23 7.87
CA ASN A 178 8.73 8.19 8.83
C ASN A 178 9.36 8.48 10.20
N GLY A 179 8.61 8.19 11.27
CA GLY A 179 9.12 8.21 12.64
C GLY A 179 9.66 6.84 13.08
N ILE A 180 10.31 6.83 14.25
CA ILE A 180 10.64 5.61 15.00
C ILE A 180 10.12 5.76 16.43
N ASP A 181 9.82 4.64 17.09
CA ASP A 181 9.49 4.66 18.52
C ASP A 181 10.78 4.77 19.34
N TYR A 182 11.01 5.91 19.99
CA TYR A 182 12.19 6.14 20.84
C TYR A 182 12.16 5.39 22.18
N LYS A 183 11.06 4.74 22.55
CA LYS A 183 11.03 3.86 23.72
C LYS A 183 11.61 2.50 23.39
N GLU A 184 11.24 1.97 22.22
CA GLU A 184 11.75 0.70 21.70
C GLU A 184 13.16 0.87 21.13
N TRP A 185 13.35 1.83 20.23
CA TRP A 185 14.61 2.10 19.54
C TRP A 185 15.43 3.19 20.24
N SER A 186 15.87 2.89 21.47
CA SER A 186 16.73 3.79 22.25
C SER A 186 18.11 3.19 22.51
N PRO A 187 19.20 3.82 22.03
CA PRO A 187 20.54 3.37 22.32
C PRO A 187 20.89 3.33 23.81
N THR A 188 20.14 4.00 24.70
CA THR A 188 20.39 3.95 26.14
C THR A 188 19.71 2.77 26.83
N ASN A 189 18.60 2.30 26.28
CA ASN A 189 17.71 1.33 26.93
C ASN A 189 17.56 0.03 26.13
N ASP A 190 18.16 -0.06 24.94
CA ASP A 190 18.07 -1.21 24.06
C ASP A 190 18.83 -2.40 24.67
N PRO A 191 18.12 -3.47 25.06
CA PRO A 191 18.74 -4.65 25.65
C PRO A 191 19.68 -5.36 24.67
N HIS A 192 19.44 -5.24 23.35
CA HIS A 192 20.29 -5.83 22.32
C HIS A 192 21.66 -5.15 22.20
N LEU A 193 21.84 -3.97 22.79
CA LEU A 193 23.13 -3.29 22.88
C LEU A 193 23.91 -3.64 24.15
N THR A 194 23.35 -4.49 25.02
CA THR A 194 24.00 -4.94 26.26
C THR A 194 24.57 -6.36 26.15
N THR A 195 24.23 -7.08 25.08
CA THR A 195 24.70 -8.43 24.80
C THR A 195 25.64 -8.45 23.59
N ASP A 196 26.33 -9.58 23.37
CA ASP A 196 27.05 -9.87 22.12
C ASP A 196 28.23 -8.93 21.77
N GLY A 197 28.78 -8.24 22.78
CA GLY A 197 29.98 -7.41 22.64
C GLY A 197 29.74 -6.04 22.01
N TYR A 198 28.49 -5.65 21.75
CA TYR A 198 28.19 -4.28 21.38
C TYR A 198 28.44 -3.32 22.55
N THR A 199 28.93 -2.12 22.26
CA THR A 199 29.18 -1.06 23.25
C THR A 199 28.32 0.14 22.91
N GLN A 200 27.50 0.59 23.86
CA GLN A 200 26.80 1.88 23.74
C GLN A 200 27.81 3.03 23.73
N TYR A 201 27.63 4.00 22.82
CA TYR A 201 28.48 5.18 22.72
C TYR A 201 27.66 6.41 22.35
N ASP A 202 28.20 7.58 22.67
CA ASP A 202 27.62 8.88 22.38
C ASP A 202 28.43 9.65 21.32
N LEU A 203 28.07 10.91 21.04
CA LEU A 203 28.78 11.74 20.06
C LEU A 203 30.25 12.00 20.45
N ASN A 204 30.59 11.97 21.74
CA ASN A 204 31.94 12.22 22.23
C ASN A 204 32.83 10.97 22.12
N THR A 205 32.23 9.79 22.20
CA THR A 205 32.90 8.48 22.19
C THR A 205 32.70 7.70 20.88
N LEU A 206 31.99 8.29 19.91
CA LEU A 206 31.60 7.71 18.62
C LEU A 206 32.72 6.95 17.91
N VAL A 207 33.92 7.54 17.83
CA VAL A 207 35.04 6.94 17.08
C VAL A 207 35.51 5.63 17.73
N GLU A 208 35.64 5.61 19.04
CA GLU A 208 36.12 4.44 19.77
C GLU A 208 35.02 3.39 19.93
N GLY A 209 33.81 3.80 20.33
CA GLY A 209 32.66 2.89 20.45
C GLY A 209 32.31 2.20 19.14
N LYS A 210 32.30 2.93 18.01
CA LYS A 210 32.07 2.33 16.69
C LYS A 210 33.15 1.32 16.29
N ARG A 211 34.41 1.54 16.68
CA ARG A 211 35.49 0.56 16.45
C ARG A 211 35.30 -0.70 17.28
N GLN A 212 34.85 -0.57 18.52
CA GLN A 212 34.57 -1.71 19.40
C GLN A 212 33.40 -2.55 18.86
N CYS A 213 32.28 -1.92 18.51
CA CYS A 213 31.14 -2.63 17.91
C CYS A 213 31.51 -3.38 16.61
N LYS A 214 32.42 -2.82 15.80
CA LYS A 214 32.91 -3.49 14.57
C LYS A 214 33.85 -4.67 14.84
N ARG A 215 34.46 -4.75 16.02
CA ARG A 215 35.35 -5.85 16.42
C ARG A 215 34.58 -7.02 17.03
N SER A 216 33.34 -6.79 17.47
CA SER A 216 32.51 -7.85 18.02
C SER A 216 32.13 -8.85 16.93
N PRO A 217 32.15 -10.16 17.26
CA PRO A 217 31.86 -11.22 16.31
C PRO A 217 30.45 -11.02 15.76
N SER A 218 30.35 -10.76 14.46
CA SER A 218 29.07 -10.62 13.77
C SER A 218 28.23 -11.89 13.94
N ILE A 219 26.96 -11.73 14.30
CA ILE A 219 25.96 -12.79 14.12
C ILE A 219 26.01 -13.20 12.63
N PRO A 220 26.16 -14.49 12.30
CA PRO A 220 26.02 -14.94 10.92
C PRO A 220 24.64 -14.53 10.41
N TRP A 221 24.55 -13.95 9.21
CA TRP A 221 23.31 -13.43 8.63
C TRP A 221 22.25 -14.50 8.29
N ASP A 222 22.44 -15.75 8.72
CA ASP A 222 21.64 -16.91 8.31
C ASP A 222 21.09 -17.67 9.55
N ALA A 223 20.08 -17.10 10.22
CA ALA A 223 19.27 -17.80 11.23
C ALA A 223 17.78 -17.64 10.95
#